data_AF-A0AAW2V9F5-F1
#
_entry.id   AF-A0AAW2V9F5-F1
#
_cell.length_a   1.000
_cell.length_b   1.000
_cell.length_c   1.000
_cell.angle_alpha   90.00
_cell.angle_beta   90.00
_cell.angle_gamma   90.00
#
_symmetry.space_group_name_H-M   'P 1'
#
loop_
_entity.id
_entity.type
_entity.pdbx_description
1 polymer ?
#
loop_
_entity_poly.entity_id
_entity_poly.type
_entity_poly.pdbx_seq_one_letter_code
_entity_poly.pdbx_strand_id
1 'polypeptide(L)'
;MPDVHSLVNECVTKLKKRKVEGSKATAKLTAELLRSFISQQRLPHSNQAGSLIDAVKTVGEKLIAANPVELAVGNVVRRVLQIIREEDLSLTTAAVGGLSLAAESDDEDDTEHDDHPVLSATAVAAAARNALRPPHCRLSLRTYLTQ
;
A
#
# COMPACT_ATOMS: atom_id res chain seq x y z
N MET A 1 6.03 27.42 13.84
CA MET A 1 5.97 26.16 13.07
C MET A 1 6.49 26.48 11.68
N PRO A 2 7.54 25.80 11.19
CA PRO A 2 8.03 26.04 9.84
C PRO A 2 6.95 25.70 8.81
N ASP A 3 6.83 26.54 7.78
CA ASP A 3 5.85 26.38 6.71
C ASP A 3 6.03 25.03 5.99
N VAL A 4 4.93 24.35 5.66
CA VAL A 4 4.93 23.02 5.03
C VAL A 4 5.74 23.00 3.74
N HIS A 5 5.59 24.05 2.93
CA HIS A 5 6.32 24.17 1.67
C HIS A 5 7.83 24.32 1.91
N SER A 6 8.24 24.94 3.03
CA SER A 6 9.63 24.99 3.45
C SER A 6 10.18 23.60 3.78
N LEU A 7 9.42 22.75 4.48
CA LEU A 7 9.86 21.37 4.78
C LEU A 7 10.04 20.54 3.50
N VAL A 8 9.12 20.70 2.53
CA VAL A 8 9.24 20.03 1.23
C VAL A 8 10.52 20.46 0.52
N ASN A 9 10.80 21.77 0.47
CA ASN A 9 12.01 22.30 -0.16
C ASN A 9 13.30 21.86 0.55
N GLU A 10 13.28 21.78 1.88
CA GLU A 10 14.40 21.26 2.66
C GLU A 10 14.64 19.77 2.36
N CYS A 11 13.58 18.97 2.30
CA CYS A 11 13.64 17.56 1.94
C CYS A 11 14.22 17.36 0.53
N VAL A 12 13.72 18.11 -0.46
CA VAL A 12 14.25 18.14 -1.83
C VAL A 12 15.74 18.47 -1.83
N THR A 13 16.17 19.44 -1.03
CA THR A 13 17.58 19.83 -0.91
C THR A 13 18.42 18.72 -0.28
N LYS A 14 17.92 18.02 0.74
CA LYS A 14 18.58 16.87 1.38
C LYS A 14 18.76 15.71 0.39
N LEU A 15 17.74 15.42 -0.42
CA LEU A 15 17.79 14.39 -1.46
C LEU A 15 18.79 14.73 -2.56
N LYS A 16 18.75 15.96 -3.09
CA LYS A 16 19.68 16.43 -4.13
C LYS A 16 21.15 16.42 -3.68
N LYS A 17 21.39 16.80 -2.43
CA LYS A 17 22.74 16.84 -1.84
C LYS A 17 23.21 15.49 -1.29
N ARG A 18 22.43 14.42 -1.46
CA ARG A 18 22.70 13.08 -0.89
C ARG A 18 23.04 13.10 0.60
N LYS A 19 22.39 13.99 1.36
CA LYS A 19 22.57 14.06 2.82
C LYS A 19 21.85 12.94 3.56
N VAL A 20 20.93 12.27 2.87
CA VAL A 20 20.14 11.15 3.36
C VAL A 20 20.28 10.07 2.32
N GLU A 21 20.94 8.99 2.69
CA GLU A 21 21.17 7.83 1.84
C GLU A 21 20.62 6.57 2.49
N GLY A 22 20.26 5.61 1.66
CA GLY A 22 19.72 4.33 2.11
C GLY A 22 18.20 4.34 2.22
N SER A 23 17.62 3.19 1.89
CA SER A 23 16.17 3.02 1.73
C SER A 23 15.40 3.34 3.01
N LYS A 24 15.89 2.88 4.17
CA LYS A 24 15.22 3.07 5.47
C LYS A 24 15.19 4.54 5.90
N ALA A 25 16.32 5.25 5.83
CA ALA A 25 16.42 6.64 6.25
C ALA A 25 15.58 7.54 5.34
N THR A 26 15.68 7.32 4.03
CA THR A 26 14.92 8.04 3.01
C THR A 26 13.42 7.79 3.14
N ALA A 27 13.00 6.54 3.35
CA ALA A 27 11.59 6.21 3.57
C ALA A 27 11.02 6.88 4.83
N LYS A 28 11.75 6.82 5.95
CA LYS A 28 11.34 7.45 7.22
C LYS A 28 11.15 8.95 7.05
N LEU A 29 12.14 9.64 6.48
CA LEU A 29 12.09 11.08 6.27
C LEU A 29 10.95 11.49 5.32
N THR A 30 10.73 10.71 4.25
CA THR A 30 9.61 10.95 3.32
C THR A 30 8.26 10.77 4.02
N ALA A 31 8.11 9.73 4.84
CA ALA A 31 6.88 9.48 5.60
C ALA A 31 6.60 10.59 6.64
N GLU A 32 7.61 11.05 7.36
CA GLU A 32 7.49 12.15 8.33
C GLU A 32 7.08 13.47 7.66
N LEU A 33 7.64 13.76 6.48
CA LEU A 33 7.25 14.90 5.67
C LEU A 33 5.79 14.80 5.23
N LEU A 34 5.39 13.67 4.64
CA LEU A 34 4.03 13.46 4.16
C LEU A 34 3.01 13.53 5.29
N ARG A 35 3.31 12.96 6.46
CA ARG A 35 2.46 13.09 7.65
C ARG A 35 2.23 14.55 8.02
N SER A 36 3.30 15.35 8.08
CA SER A 36 3.24 16.77 8.45
C SER A 36 2.54 17.61 7.38
N PHE A 37 2.71 17.23 6.11
CA PHE A 37 2.03 17.85 4.97
C PHE A 37 0.52 17.61 5.05
N ILE A 38 0.10 16.35 5.19
CA ILE A 38 -1.31 15.97 5.23
C ILE A 38 -2.03 16.59 6.44
N SER A 39 -1.38 16.63 7.62
CA SER A 39 -1.99 17.20 8.84
C SER A 39 -2.30 18.69 8.73
N GLN A 40 -1.65 19.40 7.81
CA GLN A 40 -1.79 20.85 7.63
C GLN A 40 -2.62 21.20 6.38
N GLN A 41 -2.99 20.21 5.56
CA GLN A 41 -3.84 20.46 4.39
C GLN A 41 -5.27 20.81 4.82
N ARG A 42 -5.76 21.95 4.34
CA ARG A 42 -7.17 22.35 4.49
C ARG A 42 -7.86 22.07 3.16
N LEU A 43 -8.73 21.07 3.15
CA LEU A 43 -9.36 20.56 1.93
C LEU A 43 -10.85 20.90 1.91
N PRO A 44 -11.42 21.18 0.72
CA PRO A 44 -12.86 21.40 0.56
C PRO A 44 -13.66 20.12 0.79
N HIS A 45 -14.86 20.25 1.37
CA HIS A 45 -15.70 19.13 1.81
C HIS A 45 -16.25 18.24 0.67
N SER A 46 -16.39 18.78 -0.54
CA SER A 46 -17.04 18.07 -1.65
C SER A 46 -16.14 17.13 -2.45
N ASN A 47 -14.81 17.22 -2.29
CA ASN A 47 -13.83 16.34 -2.95
C ASN A 47 -12.52 16.30 -2.16
N GLN A 48 -12.62 15.91 -0.89
CA GLN A 48 -11.48 15.90 0.02
C GLN A 48 -10.39 14.93 -0.45
N ALA A 49 -10.77 13.68 -0.79
CA ALA A 49 -9.82 12.65 -1.19
C ALA A 49 -9.11 12.97 -2.51
N GLY A 50 -9.84 13.39 -3.55
CA GLY A 50 -9.25 13.75 -4.84
C GLY A 50 -8.26 14.91 -4.72
N SER A 51 -8.66 15.97 -4.01
CA SER A 51 -7.79 17.12 -3.76
C SER A 51 -6.53 16.74 -2.99
N LEU A 52 -6.64 15.83 -2.01
CA LEU A 52 -5.49 15.34 -1.25
C LEU A 52 -4.55 14.48 -2.11
N ILE A 53 -5.10 13.62 -2.96
CA ILE A 53 -4.36 12.77 -3.88
C ILE A 53 -3.52 13.64 -4.82
N ASP A 54 -4.10 14.67 -5.43
CA ASP A 54 -3.40 15.55 -6.35
C ASP A 54 -2.30 16.36 -5.66
N ALA A 55 -2.56 16.83 -4.44
CA ALA A 55 -1.57 17.54 -3.63
C ALA A 55 -0.37 16.65 -3.27
N VAL A 56 -0.63 15.43 -2.77
CA VAL A 56 0.43 14.46 -2.42
C VAL A 56 1.19 14.00 -3.66
N LYS A 57 0.50 13.79 -4.79
CA LYS A 57 1.12 13.43 -6.07
C LYS A 57 2.08 14.51 -6.54
N THR A 58 1.67 15.78 -6.51
CA THR A 58 2.52 16.93 -6.89
C THR A 58 3.79 17.01 -6.04
N VAL A 59 3.69 16.80 -4.72
CA VAL A 59 4.85 16.77 -3.83
C VAL A 59 5.72 15.55 -4.10
N GLY A 60 5.12 14.37 -4.26
CA GLY A 60 5.82 13.13 -4.54
C GLY A 60 6.62 13.18 -5.83
N GLU A 61 6.06 13.72 -6.91
CA GLU A 61 6.76 13.93 -8.19
C GLU A 61 7.99 14.84 -8.02
N LYS A 62 7.87 15.93 -7.25
CA LYS A 62 9.02 16.80 -6.94
C LYS A 62 10.12 16.08 -6.17
N LEU A 63 9.76 15.22 -5.21
CA LEU A 63 10.73 14.45 -4.42
C LEU A 63 11.42 13.38 -5.28
N ILE A 64 10.67 12.65 -6.10
CA ILE A 64 11.21 11.63 -7.01
C ILE A 64 12.13 12.27 -8.06
N ALA A 65 11.74 13.42 -8.62
CA ALA A 65 12.58 14.16 -9.56
C ALA A 65 13.89 14.68 -8.92
N ALA A 66 13.91 14.88 -7.59
CA ALA A 66 15.12 15.29 -6.87
C ALA A 66 16.18 14.18 -6.80
N ASN A 67 15.75 12.93 -6.66
CA ASN A 67 16.64 11.77 -6.69
C ASN A 67 15.90 10.53 -7.22
N PRO A 68 15.90 10.29 -8.55
CA PRO A 68 15.15 9.18 -9.15
C PRO A 68 15.74 7.80 -8.85
N VAL A 69 16.99 7.73 -8.38
CA VAL A 69 17.67 6.47 -8.04
C VAL A 69 17.16 5.89 -6.72
N GLU A 70 16.74 6.75 -5.78
CA GLU A 70 16.21 6.34 -4.48
C GLU A 70 14.74 5.96 -4.56
N LEU A 71 14.47 4.72 -5.01
CA LEU A 71 13.12 4.17 -5.19
C LEU A 71 12.26 4.14 -3.92
N ALA A 72 12.89 4.22 -2.74
CA ALA A 72 12.20 4.25 -1.45
C ALA A 72 11.21 5.42 -1.36
N VAL A 73 11.56 6.60 -1.90
CA VAL A 73 10.67 7.77 -1.94
C VAL A 73 9.38 7.43 -2.71
N GLY A 74 9.52 6.90 -3.92
CA GLY A 74 8.39 6.55 -4.77
C GLY A 74 7.52 5.46 -4.15
N ASN A 75 8.12 4.46 -3.50
CA ASN A 75 7.38 3.39 -2.84
C ASN A 75 6.53 3.91 -1.66
N VAL A 76 7.07 4.81 -0.84
CA VAL A 76 6.32 5.43 0.25
C VAL A 76 5.17 6.28 -0.30
N VAL A 77 5.43 7.13 -1.30
CA VAL A 77 4.39 7.97 -1.92
C VAL A 77 3.26 7.11 -2.49
N ARG A 78 3.58 6.05 -3.23
CA ARG A 78 2.57 5.13 -3.79
C ARG A 78 1.76 4.46 -2.69
N ARG A 79 2.39 4.03 -1.59
CA ARG A 79 1.66 3.40 -0.48
C ARG A 79 0.73 4.40 0.20
N VAL A 80 1.16 5.64 0.41
CA VAL A 80 0.32 6.70 1.00
C VAL A 80 -0.88 7.01 0.09
N LEU A 81 -0.67 7.15 -1.23
CA LEU A 81 -1.76 7.37 -2.18
C LEU A 81 -2.77 6.22 -2.17
N GLN A 82 -2.28 4.98 -2.06
CA GLN A 82 -3.14 3.80 -1.97
C GLN A 82 -3.96 3.80 -0.67
N ILE A 83 -3.35 4.13 0.47
CA ILE A 83 -4.06 4.26 1.75
C ILE A 83 -5.18 5.30 1.63
N ILE A 84 -4.91 6.48 1.06
CA ILE A 84 -5.94 7.51 0.90
C ILE A 84 -7.13 7.01 0.07
N ARG A 85 -6.87 6.24 -1.00
CA ARG A 85 -7.93 5.64 -1.82
C ARG A 85 -8.71 4.55 -1.08
N GLU A 86 -8.01 3.72 -0.31
CA GLU A 86 -8.62 2.66 0.51
C GLU A 86 -9.55 3.27 1.57
N GLU A 87 -9.13 4.35 2.23
CA GLU A 87 -9.95 5.06 3.23
C GLU A 87 -11.17 5.75 2.60
N ASP A 88 -11.03 6.43 1.46
CA ASP A 88 -12.15 7.08 0.76
C ASP A 88 -13.23 6.08 0.32
N LEU A 89 -12.80 4.94 -0.24
CA LEU A 89 -13.70 3.84 -0.58
C LEU A 89 -14.36 3.24 0.66
N SER A 90 -13.62 3.09 1.75
CA SER A 90 -14.14 2.53 3.01
C SER A 90 -15.18 3.45 3.65
N LEU A 91 -14.97 4.77 3.62
CA LEU A 91 -15.95 5.77 4.09
C LEU A 91 -17.22 5.75 3.24
N THR A 92 -17.07 5.67 1.92
CA THR A 92 -18.20 5.56 0.99
C THR A 92 -18.96 4.25 1.20
N THR A 93 -18.24 3.14 1.36
CA THR A 93 -18.85 1.82 1.61
C THR A 93 -19.53 1.76 2.98
N ALA A 94 -18.98 2.37 4.02
CA ALA A 94 -19.64 2.48 5.32
C ALA A 94 -20.94 3.30 5.24
N ALA A 95 -20.97 4.35 4.41
CA ALA A 95 -22.18 5.12 4.17
C ALA A 95 -23.26 4.33 3.39
N VAL A 96 -22.85 3.42 2.50
CA VAL A 96 -23.77 2.61 1.66
C VAL A 96 -24.16 1.28 2.31
N GLY A 97 -23.26 0.67 3.09
CA GLY A 97 -23.40 -0.65 3.73
C GLY A 97 -24.43 -0.71 4.86
N GLY A 98 -24.98 0.44 5.30
CA GLY A 98 -26.15 0.49 6.18
C GLY A 98 -27.46 0.02 5.54
N LEU A 99 -27.45 -0.36 4.25
CA LEU A 99 -28.66 -0.69 3.48
C LEU A 99 -28.81 -2.17 3.09
N SER A 100 -27.95 -3.10 3.53
CA SER A 100 -28.09 -4.51 3.12
C SER A 100 -27.63 -5.50 4.18
N LEU A 101 -28.55 -5.88 5.08
CA LEU A 101 -28.59 -7.16 5.81
C LEU A 101 -30.05 -7.41 6.28
N ALA A 102 -30.99 -7.32 5.33
CA ALA A 102 -32.31 -7.93 5.43
C ALA A 102 -32.39 -8.98 4.33
N ALA A 103 -31.59 -10.03 4.46
CA ALA A 103 -31.81 -11.29 3.76
C ALA A 103 -32.20 -12.31 4.82
N GLU A 104 -33.41 -12.13 5.36
CA GLU A 104 -34.16 -13.24 5.91
C GLU A 104 -34.63 -14.08 4.71
N SER A 105 -34.21 -15.35 4.67
CA SER A 105 -35.00 -16.41 4.04
C SER A 105 -34.72 -17.68 4.83
N ASP A 106 -35.61 -17.92 5.79
CA ASP A 106 -35.90 -19.24 6.34
C ASP A 106 -36.18 -20.22 5.19
N ASP A 107 -35.57 -21.40 5.23
CA ASP A 107 -36.24 -22.68 4.96
C ASP A 107 -35.31 -23.83 5.42
N GLU A 108 -35.85 -24.68 6.30
CA GLU A 108 -35.24 -25.87 6.91
C GLU A 108 -35.94 -27.12 6.36
N ASP A 109 -35.24 -27.98 5.62
CA ASP A 109 -35.59 -29.37 5.25
C ASP A 109 -34.57 -29.86 4.18
N ASP A 110 -34.10 -31.10 4.07
CA ASP A 110 -34.33 -32.37 4.74
C ASP A 110 -33.04 -33.21 4.56
N THR A 111 -32.70 -34.05 5.54
CA THR A 111 -31.56 -34.97 5.44
C THR A 111 -31.98 -36.27 4.78
N GLU A 112 -31.43 -36.61 3.61
CA GLU A 112 -31.33 -38.02 3.18
C GLU A 112 -30.22 -38.23 2.12
N HIS A 113 -29.46 -39.31 2.32
CA HIS A 113 -28.32 -39.78 1.54
C HIS A 113 -28.73 -40.24 0.12
N ASP A 114 -27.81 -40.10 -0.85
CA ASP A 114 -27.43 -41.25 -1.68
C ASP A 114 -26.07 -41.07 -2.37
N ASP A 115 -25.29 -42.15 -2.35
CA ASP A 115 -23.89 -42.28 -2.76
C ASP A 115 -23.69 -42.16 -4.28
N HIS A 116 -22.93 -41.15 -4.72
CA HIS A 116 -22.33 -41.10 -6.06
C HIS A 116 -20.83 -40.73 -5.95
N PRO A 117 -19.90 -41.58 -6.45
CA PRO A 117 -18.48 -41.28 -6.43
C PRO A 117 -18.16 -40.30 -7.58
N VAL A 118 -18.41 -39.02 -7.35
CA VAL A 118 -18.00 -37.96 -8.28
C VAL A 118 -16.53 -37.66 -8.04
N LEU A 119 -15.70 -38.02 -9.01
CA LEU A 119 -14.27 -37.69 -9.07
C LEU A 119 -14.08 -36.18 -8.86
N SER A 120 -13.52 -35.84 -7.69
CA SER A 120 -13.51 -34.50 -7.13
C SER A 120 -12.62 -33.53 -7.94
N ALA A 121 -13.21 -32.47 -8.47
CA ALA A 121 -12.54 -31.34 -9.13
C ALA A 121 -11.47 -30.66 -8.25
N THR A 122 -11.51 -30.90 -6.93
CA THR A 122 -10.58 -30.35 -5.93
C THR A 122 -9.14 -30.87 -6.08
N ALA A 123 -8.94 -32.06 -6.67
CA ALA A 123 -7.60 -32.61 -6.89
C ALA A 123 -6.82 -31.84 -7.99
N VAL A 124 -7.51 -31.27 -8.98
CA VAL A 124 -6.87 -30.51 -10.07
C VAL A 124 -6.35 -29.15 -9.58
N ALA A 125 -7.01 -28.53 -8.60
CA ALA A 125 -6.61 -27.22 -8.06
C ALA A 125 -5.35 -27.27 -7.18
N ALA A 126 -5.00 -28.44 -6.61
CA ALA A 126 -3.82 -28.58 -5.76
C ALA A 126 -2.49 -28.51 -6.53
N ALA A 127 -2.48 -28.88 -7.82
CA ALA A 127 -1.29 -28.86 -8.66
C ALA A 127 -0.85 -27.44 -9.07
N ALA A 128 -1.75 -26.46 -9.06
CA ALA A 128 -1.45 -25.09 -9.48
C ALA A 128 -0.75 -24.24 -8.40
N ARG A 129 -0.75 -24.67 -7.13
CA ARG A 129 -0.20 -23.89 -6.01
C ARG A 129 1.33 -23.86 -5.94
N ASN A 130 2.04 -24.71 -6.69
CA ASN A 130 3.50 -24.79 -6.64
C ASN A 130 4.23 -23.97 -7.73
N ALA A 131 3.48 -23.27 -8.61
CA ALA A 131 4.06 -22.54 -9.75
C ALA A 131 4.42 -21.06 -9.43
N LEU A 132 4.16 -20.57 -8.23
CA LEU A 132 4.56 -19.22 -7.81
C LEU A 132 5.53 -19.30 -6.64
N ARG A 133 6.67 -19.95 -6.89
CA ARG A 133 7.85 -19.87 -6.03
C ARG A 133 8.64 -18.62 -6.41
N PRO A 134 8.77 -17.61 -5.54
CA PRO A 134 9.71 -16.52 -5.77
C PRO A 134 11.14 -17.09 -5.73
N PRO A 135 12.03 -16.77 -6.68
CA PRO A 135 13.44 -17.09 -6.58
C PRO A 135 14.05 -16.22 -5.47
N HIS A 136 14.02 -16.74 -4.24
CA HIS A 136 14.69 -16.14 -3.11
C HIS A 136 16.20 -16.39 -3.22
N CYS A 137 16.94 -15.32 -2.97
CA CYS A 137 18.39 -15.20 -2.98
C CYS A 137 19.13 -16.43 -2.42
N ARG A 138 19.90 -17.11 -3.27
CA ARG A 138 21.02 -17.96 -2.82
C ARG A 138 22.18 -17.04 -2.40
N LEU A 139 22.20 -16.62 -1.13
CA LEU A 139 23.42 -16.14 -0.51
C LEU A 139 24.19 -17.35 0.03
N SER A 140 25.23 -17.74 -0.71
CA SER A 140 26.18 -18.78 -0.32
C SER A 140 27.12 -18.24 0.74
N LEU A 141 26.74 -18.32 2.02
CA LEU A 141 27.71 -18.28 3.12
C LEU A 141 28.27 -19.68 3.31
N ARG A 142 29.33 -20.02 2.56
CA ARG A 142 30.09 -21.24 2.80
C ARG A 142 31.54 -21.12 2.38
N THR A 143 32.29 -20.33 3.15
CA THR A 143 33.74 -20.50 3.32
C THR A 143 34.08 -19.89 4.66
N TYR A 144 34.52 -20.71 5.61
CA TYR A 144 35.55 -20.45 6.63
C TYR A 144 35.46 -21.56 7.69
N LEU A 145 36.03 -22.72 7.38
CA LEU A 145 36.58 -23.63 8.40
C LEU A 145 37.48 -24.67 7.72
N THR A 146 38.71 -24.24 7.46
CA THR A 146 39.87 -25.14 7.34
C THR A 146 41.13 -24.31 7.57
N GLN A 147 41.45 -24.08 8.83
CA GLN A 147 42.79 -24.26 9.39
C GLN A 147 42.69 -24.35 10.91
#